data_AF-A0A0F8XM84-F1
#
_entry.id   AF-A0A0F8XM84-F1
#
_cell.length_a   1.000
_cell.length_b   1.000
_cell.length_c   1.000
_cell.angle_alpha   90.00
_cell.angle_beta   90.00
_cell.angle_gamma   90.00
#
_symmetry.space_group_name_H-M   'P 1'
#
loop_
_entity.id
_entity.type
_entity.pdbx_description
1 polymer ?
#
loop_
_entity_poly.entity_id
_entity_poly.type
_entity_poly.pdbx_seq_one_letter_code
_entity_poly.pdbx_strand_id
1 'polypeptide(L)'
;GLSEGGEEVYQDMVQRHARGEEWKLDPVTKEVFAIGMAMGMGMGLGGDVITGIVDKSKAKMPTDIKSEFNSAVAEFIGEGFTPEQAELKALEIIAQSPEGEALAQEALREQKAETEAVPEITPVTPEVAPVPTTPESIESLSKQRNDLLVRERRGADVTAEILEVDSKIAELRGEPPIVGRAPTTELGVTPAVTPPAEVVPEVIPLSVPQFKQVLTSLLDELPGKLKDAKLQVVSATELKKQGLPVDAELREAHRIVFELEDIRANFEMLLDNPKESLGRLQADFPNFHEIVQDRARELGIVSPITPQPTPTPPEPAITAIEPVIPQAPEVPDQVIPAVATPDVPHIKDIGILEKVRPTRKVF
;
A
#
# COMPACT_ATOMS: atom_id res chain seq x y z
N GLY A 1 22.77 -9.19 19.19
CA GLY A 1 22.52 -8.06 20.12
C GLY A 1 21.14 -8.19 20.75
N LEU A 2 20.19 -7.32 20.39
CA LEU A 2 18.82 -7.36 20.92
C LEU A 2 17.94 -8.46 20.30
N SER A 3 18.20 -8.90 19.05
CA SER A 3 17.45 -10.02 18.44
C SER A 3 17.82 -11.39 19.03
N GLU A 4 19.08 -11.57 19.45
CA GLU A 4 19.54 -12.80 20.14
C GLU A 4 18.98 -12.85 21.57
N GLY A 5 18.85 -11.71 22.25
CA GLY A 5 18.25 -11.64 23.60
C GLY A 5 16.75 -11.96 23.63
N GLY A 6 16.00 -11.60 22.59
CA GLY A 6 14.57 -11.93 22.50
C GLY A 6 14.31 -13.43 22.24
N GLU A 7 15.18 -14.07 21.45
CA GLU A 7 15.07 -15.50 21.15
C GLU A 7 15.44 -16.37 22.37
N GLU A 8 16.44 -15.97 23.15
CA GLU A 8 16.80 -16.65 24.40
C GLU A 8 15.71 -16.55 25.47
N VAL A 9 15.04 -15.39 25.60
CA VAL A 9 13.92 -15.21 26.54
C VAL A 9 12.72 -16.06 26.13
N TYR A 10 12.41 -16.14 24.83
CA TYR A 10 11.34 -17.01 24.33
C TYR A 10 11.67 -18.50 24.52
N GLN A 11 12.90 -18.92 24.26
CA GLN A 11 13.32 -20.30 24.50
C GLN A 11 13.31 -20.68 25.99
N ASP A 12 13.74 -19.79 26.89
CA ASP A 12 13.68 -20.02 28.34
C ASP A 12 12.23 -20.06 28.84
N MET A 13 11.34 -19.20 28.31
CA MET A 13 9.90 -19.21 28.61
C MET A 13 9.25 -20.56 28.24
N VAL A 14 9.50 -21.07 27.02
CA VAL A 14 8.97 -22.36 26.57
C VAL A 14 9.54 -23.52 27.41
N GLN A 15 10.82 -23.49 27.77
CA GLN A 15 11.44 -24.52 28.59
C GLN A 15 10.96 -24.54 30.05
N ARG A 16 10.66 -23.38 30.64
CA ARG A 16 10.09 -23.30 32.00
C ARG A 16 8.62 -23.70 32.03
N HIS A 17 7.86 -23.33 31.00
CA HIS A 17 6.49 -23.80 30.81
C HIS A 17 6.44 -25.33 30.67
N ALA A 18 7.37 -25.93 29.91
CA ALA A 18 7.48 -27.39 29.77
C ALA A 18 7.87 -28.11 31.07
N ARG A 19 8.45 -27.40 32.06
CA ARG A 19 8.77 -27.93 33.39
C ARG A 19 7.66 -27.70 34.44
N GLY A 20 6.56 -27.06 34.05
CA GLY A 20 5.46 -26.74 34.96
C GLY A 20 5.79 -25.63 35.96
N GLU A 21 6.82 -24.82 35.68
CA GLU A 21 7.17 -23.68 36.52
C GLU A 21 6.27 -22.47 36.18
N GLU A 22 5.68 -21.86 37.20
CA GLU A 22 4.88 -20.65 37.05
C GLU A 22 5.77 -19.49 36.59
N TRP A 23 5.54 -19.01 35.37
CA TRP A 23 6.27 -17.89 34.81
C TRP A 23 5.95 -16.60 35.57
N LYS A 24 6.93 -16.08 36.30
CA LYS A 24 6.85 -14.77 36.96
C LYS A 24 7.59 -13.75 36.11
N LEU A 25 6.82 -12.88 35.47
CA LEU A 25 7.32 -11.74 34.73
C LEU A 25 7.95 -10.73 35.70
N ASP A 26 9.27 -10.73 35.79
CA ASP A 26 9.98 -9.62 36.42
C ASP A 26 9.85 -8.36 35.54
N PRO A 27 9.94 -7.15 36.12
CA PRO A 27 9.69 -5.90 35.38
C PRO A 27 10.58 -5.74 34.13
N VAL A 28 11.82 -6.22 34.19
CA VAL A 28 12.78 -6.13 33.09
C VAL A 28 12.43 -7.10 31.96
N THR A 29 11.96 -8.30 32.28
CA THR A 29 11.50 -9.31 31.32
C THR A 29 10.21 -8.87 30.64
N LYS A 30 9.32 -8.13 31.32
CA LYS A 30 8.15 -7.50 30.67
C LYS A 30 8.57 -6.49 29.61
N GLU A 31 9.56 -5.66 29.92
CA GLU A 31 10.03 -4.62 29.00
C GLU A 31 10.75 -5.24 27.79
N VAL A 32 11.61 -6.22 28.01
CA VAL A 32 12.32 -6.95 26.93
C VAL A 32 11.36 -7.82 26.11
N PHE A 33 10.34 -8.41 26.71
CA PHE A 33 9.31 -9.18 25.99
C PHE A 33 8.35 -8.27 25.21
N ALA A 34 7.97 -7.11 25.74
CA ALA A 34 7.15 -6.13 25.04
C ALA A 34 7.91 -5.50 23.86
N ILE A 35 9.19 -5.17 24.04
CA ILE A 35 10.07 -4.69 22.97
C ILE A 35 10.34 -5.80 21.95
N GLY A 36 10.55 -7.03 22.40
CA GLY A 36 10.74 -8.22 21.56
C GLY A 36 9.50 -8.62 20.77
N MET A 37 8.30 -8.49 21.35
CA MET A 37 7.03 -8.64 20.65
C MET A 37 6.82 -7.48 19.66
N ALA A 38 7.01 -6.24 20.07
CA ALA A 38 6.82 -5.08 19.20
C ALA A 38 7.76 -5.11 17.97
N MET A 39 9.00 -5.60 18.12
CA MET A 39 9.94 -5.74 17.00
C MET A 39 9.81 -7.07 16.25
N GLY A 40 9.36 -8.15 16.90
CA GLY A 40 9.19 -9.48 16.30
C GLY A 40 7.84 -9.72 15.62
N MET A 41 6.79 -8.94 15.97
CA MET A 41 5.42 -9.09 15.48
C MET A 41 5.12 -8.32 14.20
N GLY A 42 6.14 -7.91 13.44
CA GLY A 42 5.99 -7.40 12.07
C GLY A 42 5.47 -8.44 11.05
N MET A 43 5.05 -9.64 11.50
CA MET A 43 4.49 -10.71 10.66
C MET A 43 3.12 -11.19 11.20
N GLY A 44 2.08 -10.40 10.93
CA GLY A 44 0.74 -10.87 10.57
C GLY A 44 -0.24 -11.36 11.65
N LEU A 45 0.19 -11.90 12.80
CA LEU A 45 -0.76 -12.40 13.82
C LEU A 45 -0.65 -11.70 15.19
N GLY A 46 0.50 -11.09 15.48
CA GLY A 46 0.72 -10.42 16.77
C GLY A 46 0.17 -8.99 16.84
N GLY A 47 0.15 -8.29 15.70
CA GLY A 47 -0.32 -6.91 15.61
C GLY A 47 -1.77 -6.74 16.05
N ASP A 48 -2.66 -7.60 15.56
CA ASP A 48 -4.10 -7.52 15.86
C ASP A 48 -4.43 -7.68 17.35
N VAL A 49 -3.66 -8.50 18.07
CA VAL A 49 -3.85 -8.68 19.52
C VAL A 49 -3.44 -7.44 20.28
N ILE A 50 -2.30 -6.85 19.93
CA ILE A 50 -1.79 -5.64 20.60
C ILE A 50 -2.70 -4.45 20.30
N THR A 51 -3.04 -4.23 19.03
CA THR A 51 -3.97 -3.18 18.62
C THR A 51 -5.34 -3.35 19.30
N GLY A 52 -5.84 -4.59 19.38
CA GLY A 52 -7.09 -4.90 20.07
C GLY A 52 -7.06 -4.57 21.58
N ILE A 53 -5.95 -4.85 22.27
CA ILE A 53 -5.78 -4.47 23.68
C ILE A 53 -5.77 -2.94 23.81
N VAL A 54 -4.99 -2.25 22.98
CA VAL A 54 -4.85 -0.78 23.02
C VAL A 54 -6.20 -0.11 22.78
N ASP A 55 -6.94 -0.52 21.75
CA ASP A 55 -8.23 0.05 21.41
C ASP A 55 -9.28 -0.19 22.50
N LYS A 56 -9.33 -1.40 23.07
CA LYS A 56 -10.23 -1.74 24.18
C LYS A 56 -9.91 -0.93 25.43
N SER A 57 -8.62 -0.78 25.75
CA SER A 57 -8.20 0.08 26.86
C SER A 57 -8.64 1.53 26.61
N LYS A 58 -8.38 2.10 25.42
CA LYS A 58 -8.77 3.49 25.05
C LYS A 58 -10.29 3.71 25.05
N ALA A 59 -11.07 2.70 24.73
CA ALA A 59 -12.53 2.76 24.72
C ALA A 59 -13.12 2.84 26.14
N LYS A 60 -12.46 2.22 27.11
CA LYS A 60 -12.92 2.15 28.51
C LYS A 60 -12.29 3.19 29.42
N MET A 61 -11.23 3.86 28.97
CA MET A 61 -10.59 4.92 29.74
C MET A 61 -11.58 6.02 30.13
N PRO A 62 -11.69 6.35 31.43
CA PRO A 62 -12.31 7.59 31.91
C PRO A 62 -11.71 8.83 31.23
N THR A 63 -12.49 9.91 31.13
CA THR A 63 -12.10 11.12 30.38
C THR A 63 -10.81 11.76 30.90
N ASP A 64 -10.59 11.72 32.21
CA ASP A 64 -9.37 12.17 32.90
C ASP A 64 -8.16 11.33 32.51
N ILE A 65 -8.24 9.99 32.65
CA ILE A 65 -7.16 9.07 32.26
C ILE A 65 -6.87 9.15 30.76
N LYS A 66 -7.91 9.33 29.93
CA LYS A 66 -7.78 9.48 28.48
C LYS A 66 -7.03 10.76 28.10
N SER A 67 -7.21 11.83 28.87
CA SER A 67 -6.45 13.07 28.67
C SER A 67 -4.98 12.89 29.01
N GLU A 68 -4.66 12.17 30.09
CA GLU A 68 -3.29 11.82 30.46
C GLU A 68 -2.64 10.92 29.41
N PHE A 69 -3.36 9.90 28.93
CA PHE A 69 -2.94 9.01 27.86
C PHE A 69 -2.57 9.80 26.58
N ASN A 70 -3.48 10.65 26.09
CA ASN A 70 -3.23 11.44 24.88
C ASN A 70 -2.05 12.42 25.04
N SER A 71 -1.85 12.94 26.26
CA SER A 71 -0.72 13.82 26.56
C SER A 71 0.60 13.05 26.52
N ALA A 72 0.65 11.86 27.11
CA ALA A 72 1.81 10.98 27.07
C ALA A 72 2.12 10.49 25.63
N VAL A 73 1.11 10.15 24.84
CA VAL A 73 1.29 9.81 23.41
C VAL A 73 1.93 10.97 22.66
N ALA A 74 1.44 12.19 22.84
CA ALA A 74 2.01 13.36 22.18
C ALA A 74 3.45 13.66 22.62
N GLU A 75 3.77 13.43 23.90
CA GLU A 75 5.13 13.55 24.43
C GLU A 75 6.08 12.53 23.79
N PHE A 76 5.70 11.26 23.76
CA PHE A 76 6.52 10.21 23.13
C PHE A 76 6.67 10.37 21.62
N ILE A 77 5.64 10.83 20.91
CA ILE A 77 5.79 11.21 19.50
C ILE A 77 6.80 12.36 19.37
N GLY A 78 6.77 13.33 20.28
CA GLY A 78 7.76 14.42 20.35
C GLY A 78 9.19 13.95 20.64
N GLU A 79 9.35 12.81 21.30
CA GLU A 79 10.64 12.14 21.56
C GLU A 79 11.12 11.27 20.37
N GLY A 80 10.29 11.12 19.33
CA GLY A 80 10.63 10.38 18.12
C GLY A 80 10.15 8.94 18.07
N PHE A 81 9.25 8.52 18.96
CA PHE A 81 8.57 7.22 18.86
C PHE A 81 7.53 7.21 17.73
N THR A 82 7.31 6.06 17.10
CA THR A 82 6.18 5.91 16.16
C THR A 82 4.85 6.00 16.92
N PRO A 83 3.72 6.33 16.26
CA PRO A 83 2.43 6.41 16.92
C PRO A 83 2.07 5.15 17.72
N GLU A 84 2.31 3.97 17.17
CA GLU A 84 2.02 2.68 17.82
C GLU A 84 2.91 2.46 19.05
N GLN A 85 4.20 2.79 18.95
CA GLN A 85 5.13 2.71 20.07
C GLN A 85 4.79 3.71 21.18
N ALA A 86 4.40 4.93 20.81
CA ALA A 86 3.98 5.97 21.73
C ALA A 86 2.69 5.58 22.48
N GLU A 87 1.72 4.96 21.79
CA GLU A 87 0.51 4.43 22.43
C GLU A 87 0.82 3.31 23.42
N LEU A 88 1.73 2.40 23.08
CA LEU A 88 2.15 1.33 24.00
C LEU A 88 2.89 1.87 25.23
N LYS A 89 3.80 2.84 25.05
CA LYS A 89 4.51 3.49 26.15
C LYS A 89 3.58 4.34 27.02
N ALA A 90 2.60 5.02 26.42
CA ALA A 90 1.57 5.73 27.16
C ALA A 90 0.69 4.79 27.99
N LEU A 91 0.31 3.63 27.46
CA LEU A 91 -0.40 2.59 28.23
C LEU A 91 0.44 2.09 29.41
N GLU A 92 1.75 1.95 29.25
CA GLU A 92 2.66 1.56 30.34
C GLU A 92 2.63 2.59 31.49
N ILE A 93 2.67 3.89 31.18
CA ILE A 93 2.55 4.96 32.20
C ILE A 93 1.19 4.86 32.92
N ILE A 94 0.10 4.76 32.16
CA ILE A 94 -1.25 4.70 32.75
C ILE A 94 -1.39 3.45 33.64
N ALA A 95 -0.85 2.31 33.21
CA ALA A 95 -0.88 1.05 33.95
C ALA A 95 -0.08 1.08 35.27
N GLN A 96 0.75 2.10 35.53
CA GLN A 96 1.40 2.28 36.83
C GLN A 96 0.42 2.78 37.91
N SER A 97 -0.74 3.32 37.52
CA SER A 97 -1.82 3.66 38.44
C SER A 97 -2.71 2.42 38.69
N PRO A 98 -3.29 2.26 39.90
CA PRO A 98 -4.21 1.15 40.17
C PRO A 98 -5.43 1.11 39.25
N GLU A 99 -5.91 2.29 38.83
CA GLU A 99 -7.06 2.44 37.93
C GLU A 99 -6.68 2.05 36.50
N GLY A 100 -5.52 2.50 36.02
CA GLY A 100 -5.00 2.11 34.72
C GLY A 100 -4.62 0.64 34.62
N GLU A 101 -4.10 0.04 35.70
CA GLU A 101 -3.82 -1.39 35.77
C GLU A 101 -5.12 -2.21 35.61
N ALA A 102 -6.19 -1.82 36.31
CA ALA A 102 -7.48 -2.48 36.21
C ALA A 102 -8.05 -2.41 34.77
N LEU A 103 -7.94 -1.24 34.13
CA LEU A 103 -8.36 -1.04 32.73
C LEU A 103 -7.57 -1.91 31.75
N ALA A 104 -6.25 -2.01 31.93
CA ALA A 104 -5.39 -2.83 31.08
C ALA A 104 -5.69 -4.33 31.25
N GLN A 105 -5.88 -4.79 32.50
CA GLN A 105 -6.25 -6.18 32.77
C GLN A 105 -7.64 -6.54 32.22
N GLU A 106 -8.61 -5.62 32.29
CA GLU A 106 -9.93 -5.83 31.73
C GLU A 106 -9.90 -5.93 30.20
N ALA A 107 -9.18 -5.02 29.53
CA ALA A 107 -8.97 -5.06 28.08
C ALA A 107 -8.28 -6.36 27.64
N LEU A 108 -7.27 -6.81 28.39
CA LEU A 108 -6.60 -8.10 28.14
C LEU A 108 -7.55 -9.27 28.28
N ARG A 109 -8.42 -9.26 29.31
CA ARG A 109 -9.42 -10.32 29.53
C ARG A 109 -10.43 -10.38 28.39
N GLU A 110 -10.89 -9.24 27.89
CA GLU A 110 -11.80 -9.17 26.75
C GLU A 110 -11.13 -9.59 25.46
N GLN A 111 -9.88 -9.19 25.22
CA GLN A 111 -9.13 -9.65 24.06
C GLN A 111 -8.97 -11.16 24.08
N LYS A 112 -8.60 -11.72 25.23
CA LYS A 112 -8.48 -13.17 25.43
C LYS A 112 -9.81 -13.89 25.21
N ALA A 113 -10.91 -13.36 25.75
CA ALA A 113 -12.23 -13.94 25.55
C ALA A 113 -12.65 -13.93 24.07
N GLU A 114 -12.32 -12.88 23.32
CA GLU A 114 -12.59 -12.82 21.88
C GLU A 114 -11.72 -13.79 21.07
N THR A 115 -10.44 -13.97 21.44
CA THR A 115 -9.56 -14.95 20.79
C THR A 115 -9.94 -16.39 21.12
N GLU A 116 -10.40 -16.67 22.35
CA GLU A 116 -10.88 -18.01 22.76
C GLU A 116 -12.30 -18.33 22.26
N ALA A 117 -13.12 -17.32 21.97
CA ALA A 117 -14.48 -17.50 21.44
C ALA A 117 -14.52 -17.87 19.94
N VAL A 118 -13.37 -17.84 19.25
CA VAL A 118 -13.25 -18.45 17.92
C VAL A 118 -13.35 -19.95 18.12
N PRO A 119 -14.45 -20.60 17.67
CA PRO A 119 -14.75 -21.99 18.05
C PRO A 119 -13.58 -22.90 17.66
N GLU A 120 -13.03 -23.58 18.67
CA GLU A 120 -12.15 -24.72 18.50
C GLU A 120 -12.85 -25.70 17.57
N ILE A 121 -12.28 -25.88 16.37
CA ILE A 121 -12.80 -26.74 15.32
C ILE A 121 -12.84 -28.16 15.91
N THR A 122 -14.02 -28.61 16.33
CA THR A 122 -14.16 -29.90 17.01
C THR A 122 -13.74 -31.02 16.06
N PRO A 123 -12.76 -31.87 16.44
CA PRO A 123 -12.35 -32.99 15.60
C PRO A 123 -13.47 -34.03 15.60
N VAL A 124 -14.23 -34.10 14.50
CA VAL A 124 -15.27 -35.12 14.31
C VAL A 124 -14.59 -36.49 14.11
N THR A 125 -14.85 -37.41 15.04
CA THR A 125 -14.50 -38.84 14.89
C THR A 125 -15.78 -39.67 14.81
N PRO A 126 -15.85 -40.64 13.88
CA PRO A 126 -16.32 -41.97 14.24
C PRO A 126 -15.25 -43.05 13.97
N GLU A 127 -15.24 -44.03 14.87
CA GLU A 127 -14.34 -45.16 15.04
C GLU A 127 -14.29 -46.13 13.84
N VAL A 128 -13.13 -46.23 13.17
CA VAL A 128 -12.70 -47.34 12.30
C VAL A 128 -11.20 -47.58 12.51
N ALA A 129 -10.79 -48.86 12.49
CA ALA A 129 -9.46 -49.44 12.77
C ALA A 129 -8.22 -48.68 12.20
N PRO A 130 -7.01 -48.89 12.77
CA PRO A 130 -5.94 -47.90 12.74
C PRO A 130 -5.22 -47.82 11.40
N VAL A 131 -5.22 -46.61 10.82
CA VAL A 131 -4.20 -46.14 9.87
C VAL A 131 -3.64 -44.84 10.44
N PRO A 132 -2.31 -44.73 10.67
CA PRO A 132 -1.72 -43.54 11.26
C PRO A 132 -1.51 -42.47 10.20
N THR A 133 -2.43 -41.53 10.11
CA THR A 133 -2.21 -40.23 9.43
C THR A 133 -3.04 -39.20 10.18
N THR A 134 -2.39 -38.43 11.03
CA THR A 134 -2.95 -37.18 11.56
C THR A 134 -3.36 -36.30 10.38
N PRO A 135 -4.55 -35.67 10.38
CA PRO A 135 -4.89 -34.69 9.35
C PRO A 135 -3.88 -33.54 9.40
N GLU A 136 -3.26 -33.23 8.26
CA GLU A 136 -2.39 -32.06 8.11
C GLU A 136 -3.21 -30.81 8.49
N SER A 137 -2.80 -30.08 9.53
CA SER A 137 -3.48 -28.84 9.91
C SER A 137 -3.12 -27.72 8.93
N ILE A 138 -4.00 -26.73 8.77
CA ILE A 138 -3.73 -25.53 7.95
C ILE A 138 -2.41 -24.87 8.37
N GLU A 139 -2.09 -24.90 9.67
CA GLU A 139 -0.84 -24.36 10.21
C GLU A 139 0.39 -25.13 9.72
N SER A 140 0.33 -26.47 9.72
CA SER A 140 1.41 -27.31 9.18
C SER A 140 1.63 -27.10 7.68
N LEU A 141 0.56 -26.99 6.90
CA LEU A 141 0.62 -26.71 5.46
C LEU A 141 1.12 -25.29 5.18
N SER A 142 0.72 -24.31 5.98
CA SER A 142 1.22 -22.93 5.86
C SER A 142 2.72 -22.84 6.14
N LYS A 143 3.22 -23.59 7.12
CA LYS A 143 4.66 -23.71 7.39
C LYS A 143 5.38 -24.38 6.22
N GLN A 144 4.85 -25.49 5.70
CA GLN A 144 5.40 -26.19 4.55
C GLN A 144 5.47 -25.28 3.31
N ARG A 145 4.42 -24.50 3.06
CA ARG A 145 4.37 -23.50 1.98
C ARG A 145 5.50 -22.48 2.09
N ASN A 146 5.73 -21.94 3.29
CA ASN A 146 6.79 -20.96 3.52
C ASN A 146 8.19 -21.56 3.28
N ASP A 147 8.43 -22.79 3.71
CA ASP A 147 9.69 -23.49 3.45
C ASP A 147 9.92 -23.71 1.94
N LEU A 148 8.86 -24.05 1.20
CA LEU A 148 8.91 -24.16 -0.26
C LEU A 148 9.21 -22.82 -0.94
N LEU A 149 8.58 -21.73 -0.52
CA LEU A 149 8.86 -20.38 -1.04
C LEU A 149 10.32 -19.96 -0.78
N VAL A 150 10.90 -20.33 0.37
CA VAL A 150 12.33 -20.09 0.65
C VAL A 150 13.22 -20.90 -0.31
N ARG A 151 12.86 -22.15 -0.59
CA ARG A 151 13.59 -22.99 -1.56
C ARG A 151 13.48 -22.44 -2.99
N GLU A 152 12.30 -21.98 -3.40
CA GLU A 152 12.08 -21.32 -4.69
C GLU A 152 12.98 -20.09 -4.84
N ARG A 153 13.05 -19.22 -3.81
CA ARG A 153 13.96 -18.06 -3.78
C ARG A 153 15.44 -18.43 -3.90
N ARG A 154 15.81 -19.65 -3.50
CA ARG A 154 17.16 -20.21 -3.65
C ARG A 154 17.39 -20.90 -5.00
N GLY A 155 16.43 -20.83 -5.92
CA GLY A 155 16.52 -21.36 -7.28
C GLY A 155 16.13 -22.82 -7.42
N ALA A 156 15.47 -23.43 -6.42
CA ALA A 156 14.89 -24.77 -6.58
C ALA A 156 13.56 -24.68 -7.35
N ASP A 157 13.36 -25.58 -8.32
CA ASP A 157 12.08 -25.72 -9.00
C ASP A 157 11.11 -26.53 -8.12
N VAL A 158 10.30 -25.81 -7.34
CA VAL A 158 9.31 -26.36 -6.40
C VAL A 158 7.89 -25.90 -6.71
N THR A 159 7.64 -25.41 -7.94
CA THR A 159 6.34 -24.83 -8.32
C THR A 159 5.19 -25.84 -8.19
N ALA A 160 5.41 -27.11 -8.55
CA ALA A 160 4.41 -28.17 -8.40
C ALA A 160 4.09 -28.46 -6.92
N GLU A 161 5.11 -28.45 -6.06
CA GLU A 161 4.98 -28.70 -4.62
C GLU A 161 4.19 -27.56 -3.94
N ILE A 162 4.44 -26.30 -4.35
CA ILE A 162 3.69 -25.14 -3.87
C ILE A 162 2.21 -25.24 -4.28
N LEU A 163 1.93 -25.60 -5.53
CA LEU A 163 0.55 -25.77 -6.03
C LEU A 163 -0.21 -26.88 -5.28
N GLU A 164 0.47 -27.98 -4.93
CA GLU A 164 -0.13 -29.07 -4.15
C GLU A 164 -0.49 -28.60 -2.74
N VAL A 165 0.43 -27.89 -2.06
CA VAL A 165 0.19 -27.35 -0.72
C VAL A 165 -0.92 -26.30 -0.74
N ASP A 166 -0.93 -25.40 -1.74
CA ASP A 166 -1.97 -24.39 -1.89
C ASP A 166 -3.36 -25.02 -2.16
N SER A 167 -3.41 -26.11 -2.93
CA SER A 167 -4.66 -26.85 -3.17
C SER A 167 -5.19 -27.50 -1.89
N LYS A 168 -4.32 -28.10 -1.07
CA LYS A 168 -4.70 -28.67 0.23
C LYS A 168 -5.19 -27.59 1.20
N ILE A 169 -4.54 -26.42 1.23
CA ILE A 169 -4.99 -25.29 2.05
C ILE A 169 -6.37 -24.80 1.59
N ALA A 170 -6.59 -24.66 0.29
CA ALA A 170 -7.89 -24.25 -0.27
C ALA A 170 -8.99 -25.26 0.07
N GLU A 171 -8.72 -26.56 -0.06
CA GLU A 171 -9.65 -27.63 0.33
C GLU A 171 -10.03 -27.55 1.81
N LEU A 172 -9.05 -27.37 2.70
CA LEU A 172 -9.31 -27.23 4.14
C LEU A 172 -10.06 -25.94 4.50
N ARG A 173 -9.96 -24.89 3.69
CA ARG A 173 -10.70 -23.63 3.86
C ARG A 173 -12.09 -23.63 3.22
N GLY A 174 -12.42 -24.65 2.43
CA GLY A 174 -13.65 -24.66 1.62
C GLY A 174 -13.63 -23.66 0.47
N GLU A 175 -12.45 -23.23 0.04
CA GLU A 175 -12.26 -22.37 -1.14
C GLU A 175 -12.34 -23.22 -2.42
N PRO A 176 -12.82 -22.67 -3.54
CA PRO A 176 -12.80 -23.39 -4.81
C PRO A 176 -11.36 -23.78 -5.17
N PRO A 177 -11.14 -24.99 -5.72
CA PRO A 177 -9.80 -25.45 -6.05
C PRO A 177 -9.11 -24.44 -6.97
N ILE A 178 -7.87 -24.12 -6.64
CA ILE A 178 -7.04 -23.23 -7.45
C ILE A 178 -6.80 -23.94 -8.78
N VAL A 179 -7.63 -23.60 -9.78
CA VAL A 179 -7.45 -24.08 -11.15
C VAL A 179 -6.15 -23.44 -11.61
N GLY A 180 -5.09 -24.25 -11.65
CA GLY A 180 -3.76 -23.80 -12.01
C GLY A 180 -3.81 -22.91 -13.25
N ARG A 181 -2.97 -21.86 -13.27
CA ARG A 181 -2.65 -21.14 -14.51
C ARG A 181 -2.35 -22.21 -15.57
N ALA A 182 -3.26 -22.38 -16.52
CA ALA A 182 -3.06 -23.32 -17.60
C ALA A 182 -1.69 -23.02 -18.21
N PRO A 183 -0.83 -24.03 -18.42
CA PRO A 183 0.39 -23.83 -19.18
C PRO A 183 -0.04 -23.17 -20.49
N THR A 184 0.53 -22.00 -20.78
CA THR A 184 0.19 -21.17 -21.93
C THR A 184 0.37 -22.00 -23.20
N THR A 185 -0.70 -22.67 -23.61
CA THR A 185 -0.73 -23.52 -24.79
C THR A 185 -1.81 -22.92 -25.68
N GLU A 186 -1.35 -22.43 -26.82
CA GLU A 186 -2.12 -21.77 -27.88
C GLU A 186 -3.42 -22.54 -28.19
N LEU A 187 -4.58 -21.98 -27.85
CA LEU A 187 -5.83 -22.42 -28.46
C LEU A 187 -6.74 -21.22 -28.75
N GLY A 188 -6.96 -21.01 -30.05
CA GLY A 188 -7.88 -20.03 -30.58
C GLY A 188 -9.33 -20.37 -30.25
N VAL A 189 -10.06 -19.37 -29.76
CA VAL A 189 -11.51 -19.42 -29.59
C VAL A 189 -12.11 -18.16 -30.19
N THR A 190 -13.11 -18.36 -31.04
CA THR A 190 -13.96 -17.34 -31.70
C THR A 190 -14.80 -16.54 -30.69
N PRO A 191 -15.07 -15.24 -30.93
CA PRO A 191 -15.55 -14.34 -29.89
C PRO A 191 -17.08 -14.40 -29.71
N ALA A 192 -17.50 -14.52 -28.44
CA ALA A 192 -18.83 -14.12 -27.99
C ALA A 192 -18.84 -12.60 -27.77
N VAL A 193 -19.91 -11.94 -28.23
CA VAL A 193 -20.12 -10.49 -28.17
C VAL A 193 -20.05 -10.02 -26.71
N THR A 194 -18.94 -9.36 -26.39
CA THR A 194 -18.64 -8.78 -25.09
C THR A 194 -19.21 -7.35 -25.06
N PRO A 195 -19.83 -6.89 -23.96
CA PRO A 195 -20.19 -5.47 -23.82
C PRO A 195 -18.93 -4.60 -24.00
N PRO A 196 -19.06 -3.35 -24.49
CA PRO A 196 -17.91 -2.48 -24.73
C PRO A 196 -17.13 -2.33 -23.43
N ALA A 197 -15.94 -2.93 -23.39
CA ALA A 197 -15.04 -2.88 -22.26
C ALA A 197 -14.75 -1.42 -21.97
N GLU A 198 -15.04 -0.99 -20.74
CA GLU A 198 -14.50 0.24 -20.20
C GLU A 198 -12.98 0.13 -20.32
N VAL A 199 -12.39 1.00 -21.14
CA VAL A 199 -10.94 1.01 -21.39
C VAL A 199 -10.29 1.51 -20.11
N VAL A 200 -10.06 0.60 -19.17
CA VAL A 200 -9.22 0.87 -18.02
C VAL A 200 -7.82 1.13 -18.59
N PRO A 201 -7.25 2.33 -18.39
CA PRO A 201 -5.93 2.64 -18.93
C PRO A 201 -4.93 1.63 -18.38
N GLU A 202 -4.22 0.95 -19.28
CA GLU A 202 -3.19 0.00 -18.90
C GLU A 202 -2.08 0.74 -18.15
N VAL A 203 -1.97 0.46 -16.85
CA VAL A 203 -1.00 1.07 -15.96
C VAL A 203 0.37 0.45 -16.26
N ILE A 204 1.21 1.18 -16.99
CA ILE A 204 2.56 0.71 -17.35
C ILE A 204 3.43 0.70 -16.09
N PRO A 205 3.91 -0.47 -15.62
CA PRO A 205 4.74 -0.55 -14.42
C PRO A 205 6.06 0.21 -14.61
N LEU A 206 6.49 0.91 -13.57
CA LEU A 206 7.71 1.72 -13.62
C LEU A 206 8.91 0.77 -13.63
N SER A 207 9.87 1.02 -14.52
CA SER A 207 11.13 0.28 -14.47
C SER A 207 11.96 0.68 -13.24
N VAL A 208 12.79 -0.23 -12.73
CA VAL A 208 13.70 0.05 -11.61
C VAL A 208 14.59 1.29 -11.85
N PRO A 209 15.14 1.54 -13.06
CA PRO A 209 15.88 2.76 -13.35
C PRO A 209 15.03 4.04 -13.24
N GLN A 210 13.79 4.02 -13.75
CA GLN A 210 12.86 5.14 -13.62
C GLN A 210 12.52 5.39 -12.15
N PHE A 211 12.32 4.32 -11.38
CA PHE A 211 12.00 4.41 -9.95
C PHE A 211 13.13 5.05 -9.16
N LYS A 212 14.38 4.63 -9.40
CA LYS A 212 15.57 5.28 -8.83
C LYS A 212 15.64 6.75 -9.19
N GLN A 213 15.38 7.10 -10.45
CA GLN A 213 15.47 8.48 -10.91
C GLN A 213 14.45 9.38 -10.21
N VAL A 214 13.22 8.89 -10.02
CA VAL A 214 12.18 9.61 -9.26
C VAL A 214 12.59 9.77 -7.79
N LEU A 215 13.02 8.68 -7.12
CA LEU A 215 13.48 8.75 -5.73
C LEU A 215 14.67 9.69 -5.54
N THR A 216 15.65 9.65 -6.45
CA THR A 216 16.82 10.54 -6.40
C THR A 216 16.40 11.99 -6.55
N SER A 217 15.51 12.30 -7.50
CA SER A 217 15.01 13.67 -7.67
C SER A 217 14.22 14.16 -6.45
N LEU A 218 13.43 13.30 -5.80
CA LEU A 218 12.75 13.66 -4.56
C LEU A 218 13.75 13.92 -3.42
N LEU A 219 14.79 13.08 -3.32
CA LEU A 219 15.89 13.28 -2.38
C LEU A 219 16.67 14.58 -2.63
N ASP A 220 16.87 14.99 -3.87
CA ASP A 220 17.56 16.24 -4.20
C ASP A 220 16.76 17.49 -3.79
N GLU A 221 15.43 17.40 -3.72
CA GLU A 221 14.57 18.52 -3.28
C GLU A 221 14.44 18.63 -1.75
N LEU A 222 14.58 17.51 -1.03
CA LEU A 222 14.43 17.46 0.43
C LEU A 222 15.39 18.42 1.16
N PRO A 223 16.68 18.56 0.79
CA PRO A 223 17.59 19.52 1.41
C PRO A 223 17.07 20.97 1.38
N GLY A 224 16.41 21.38 0.29
CA GLY A 224 15.82 22.71 0.18
C GLY A 224 14.68 22.90 1.17
N LYS A 225 13.72 21.97 1.18
CA LYS A 225 12.57 21.98 2.10
C LYS A 225 13.01 21.89 3.57
N LEU A 226 13.99 21.04 3.86
CA LEU A 226 14.55 20.88 5.21
C LEU A 226 15.26 22.15 5.68
N LYS A 227 16.00 22.83 4.78
CA LYS A 227 16.62 24.12 5.09
C LYS A 227 15.58 25.19 5.42
N ASP A 228 14.49 25.25 4.64
CA ASP A 228 13.41 26.22 4.87
C ASP A 228 12.69 25.94 6.19
N ALA A 229 12.38 24.67 6.47
CA ALA A 229 11.77 24.26 7.75
C ALA A 229 12.69 24.57 8.95
N LYS A 230 13.99 24.28 8.84
CA LYS A 230 14.98 24.65 9.88
C LYS A 230 15.08 26.17 10.07
N LEU A 231 14.93 26.95 9.01
CA LEU A 231 14.91 28.42 9.10
C LEU A 231 13.65 28.91 9.84
N GLN A 232 12.49 28.27 9.63
CA GLN A 232 11.26 28.56 10.38
C GLN A 232 11.44 28.25 11.88
N VAL A 233 12.08 27.13 12.23
CA VAL A 233 12.41 26.80 13.63
C VAL A 233 13.30 27.88 14.25
N VAL A 234 14.35 28.33 13.56
CA VAL A 234 15.24 29.40 14.04
C VAL A 234 14.45 30.69 14.24
N SER A 235 13.59 31.06 13.28
CA SER A 235 12.76 32.27 13.37
C SER A 235 11.78 32.20 14.55
N ALA A 236 11.06 31.09 14.71
CA ALA A 236 10.13 30.90 15.83
C ALA A 236 10.88 30.92 17.18
N THR A 237 12.07 30.33 17.25
CA THR A 237 12.90 30.37 18.46
C THR A 237 13.32 31.79 18.84
N GLU A 238 13.68 32.63 17.87
CA GLU A 238 14.01 34.04 18.13
C GLU A 238 12.79 34.86 18.57
N LEU A 239 11.61 34.63 17.98
CA LEU A 239 10.37 35.27 18.43
C LEU A 239 10.01 34.84 19.87
N LYS A 240 10.21 33.56 20.21
CA LYS A 240 10.01 33.05 21.58
C LYS A 240 10.94 33.74 22.58
N LYS A 241 12.21 33.98 22.22
CA LYS A 241 13.15 34.74 23.06
C LYS A 241 12.71 36.19 23.30
N GLN A 242 11.95 36.77 22.38
CA GLN A 242 11.36 38.11 22.52
C GLN A 242 10.07 38.12 23.35
N GLY A 243 9.66 36.97 23.92
CA GLY A 243 8.45 36.85 24.74
C GLY A 243 7.15 36.76 23.94
N LEU A 244 7.24 36.49 22.63
CA LEU A 244 6.06 36.26 21.79
C LEU A 244 5.54 34.83 21.97
N PRO A 245 4.22 34.62 22.03
CA PRO A 245 3.62 33.29 22.18
C PRO A 245 3.66 32.54 20.85
N VAL A 246 4.76 31.82 20.58
CA VAL A 246 4.98 31.07 19.34
C VAL A 246 5.17 29.57 19.58
N ASP A 247 4.66 29.06 20.70
CA ASP A 247 4.85 27.66 21.09
C ASP A 247 4.19 26.66 20.12
N ALA A 248 3.05 27.05 19.52
CA ALA A 248 2.37 26.22 18.52
C ALA A 248 3.15 26.19 17.20
N GLU A 249 3.58 27.35 16.71
CA GLU A 249 4.36 27.49 15.49
C GLU A 249 5.73 26.81 15.60
N LEU A 250 6.38 26.90 16.76
CA LEU A 250 7.65 26.23 17.01
C LEU A 250 7.49 24.71 17.02
N ARG A 251 6.43 24.19 17.66
CA ARG A 251 6.12 22.76 17.68
C ARG A 251 5.82 22.23 16.28
N GLU A 252 5.05 22.98 15.50
CA GLU A 252 4.74 22.62 14.11
C GLU A 252 5.98 22.64 13.23
N ALA A 253 6.84 23.65 13.36
CA ALA A 253 8.09 23.71 12.61
C ALA A 253 9.04 22.54 12.97
N HIS A 254 9.11 22.14 14.25
CA HIS A 254 9.86 20.96 14.68
C HIS A 254 9.28 19.67 14.08
N ARG A 255 7.94 19.51 14.10
CA ARG A 255 7.25 18.36 13.49
C ARG A 255 7.61 18.22 12.01
N ILE A 256 7.55 19.31 11.25
CA ILE A 256 7.89 19.31 9.82
C ILE A 256 9.35 18.92 9.59
N VAL A 257 10.29 19.42 10.39
CA VAL A 257 11.71 19.04 10.28
C VAL A 257 11.90 17.54 10.51
N PHE A 258 11.26 16.99 11.54
CA PHE A 258 11.33 15.57 11.86
C PHE A 258 10.75 14.69 10.73
N GLU A 259 9.55 15.03 10.24
CA GLU A 259 8.92 14.31 9.12
C GLU A 259 9.79 14.33 7.86
N LEU A 260 10.42 15.46 7.53
CA LEU A 260 11.31 15.56 6.37
C LEU A 260 12.60 14.74 6.53
N GLU A 261 13.15 14.65 7.74
CA GLU A 261 14.32 13.81 8.02
C GLU A 261 13.98 12.31 7.97
N ASP A 262 12.81 11.92 8.46
CA ASP A 262 12.33 10.54 8.36
C ASP A 262 12.03 10.13 6.91
N ILE A 263 11.34 10.98 6.14
CA ILE A 263 11.12 10.76 4.70
C ILE A 263 12.46 10.60 3.97
N ARG A 264 13.45 11.42 4.30
CA ARG A 264 14.79 11.32 3.72
C ARG A 264 15.43 9.97 4.03
N ALA A 265 15.45 9.55 5.29
CA ALA A 265 16.03 8.27 5.71
C ALA A 265 15.34 7.08 5.02
N ASN A 266 14.00 7.13 4.94
CA ASN A 266 13.22 6.13 4.23
C ASN A 266 13.58 6.09 2.73
N PHE A 267 13.69 7.22 2.05
CA PHE A 267 14.10 7.25 0.64
C PHE A 267 15.53 6.76 0.41
N GLU A 268 16.48 7.09 1.31
CA GLU A 268 17.84 6.56 1.27
C GLU A 268 17.82 5.02 1.39
N MET A 269 17.04 4.47 2.32
CA MET A 269 16.85 3.02 2.46
C MET A 269 16.22 2.38 1.21
N LEU A 270 15.24 3.04 0.58
CA LEU A 270 14.62 2.53 -0.65
C LEU A 270 15.59 2.54 -1.84
N LEU A 271 16.55 3.47 -1.87
CA LEU A 271 17.57 3.52 -2.91
C LEU A 271 18.63 2.42 -2.79
N ASP A 272 18.89 1.93 -1.58
CA ASP A 272 19.84 0.83 -1.34
C ASP A 272 19.37 -0.49 -1.97
N ASN A 273 18.06 -0.76 -1.97
CA ASN A 273 17.48 -1.96 -2.59
C ASN A 273 16.21 -1.66 -3.42
N PRO A 274 16.36 -0.94 -4.54
CA PRO A 274 15.26 -0.36 -5.32
C PRO A 274 14.31 -1.40 -5.91
N LYS A 275 14.79 -2.62 -6.18
CA LYS A 275 14.00 -3.69 -6.80
C LYS A 275 13.06 -4.32 -5.78
N GLU A 276 13.58 -4.61 -4.60
CA GLU A 276 12.79 -5.16 -3.49
C GLU A 276 11.82 -4.10 -2.94
N SER A 277 12.30 -2.87 -2.79
CA SER A 277 11.51 -1.71 -2.39
C SER A 277 10.34 -1.42 -3.33
N LEU A 278 10.56 -1.43 -4.65
CA LEU A 278 9.48 -1.21 -5.61
C LEU A 278 8.40 -2.30 -5.52
N GLY A 279 8.81 -3.57 -5.36
CA GLY A 279 7.87 -4.68 -5.21
C GLY A 279 7.04 -4.59 -3.94
N ARG A 280 7.66 -4.20 -2.81
CA ARG A 280 6.96 -3.99 -1.54
C ARG A 280 6.00 -2.80 -1.61
N LEU A 281 6.45 -1.66 -2.11
CA LEU A 281 5.62 -0.45 -2.20
C LEU A 281 4.43 -0.61 -3.14
N GLN A 282 4.56 -1.39 -4.21
CA GLN A 282 3.42 -1.73 -5.07
C GLN A 282 2.40 -2.64 -4.38
N ALA A 283 2.83 -3.48 -3.45
CA ALA A 283 1.95 -4.35 -2.69
C ALA A 283 1.24 -3.61 -1.55
N ASP A 284 1.98 -2.75 -0.83
CA ASP A 284 1.50 -2.08 0.38
C ASP A 284 0.68 -0.80 0.07
N PHE A 285 0.91 -0.18 -1.09
CA PHE A 285 0.30 1.09 -1.46
C PHE A 285 -0.26 1.03 -2.90
N PRO A 286 -1.56 0.70 -3.08
CA PRO A 286 -2.19 0.55 -4.39
C PRO A 286 -2.05 1.79 -5.30
N ASN A 287 -1.99 2.98 -4.69
CA ASN A 287 -1.87 4.26 -5.39
C ASN A 287 -0.43 4.77 -5.54
N PHE A 288 0.57 4.06 -4.98
CA PHE A 288 1.97 4.48 -5.05
C PHE A 288 2.45 4.65 -6.47
N HIS A 289 1.97 3.77 -7.35
CA HIS A 289 2.31 3.82 -8.75
C HIS A 289 1.84 5.11 -9.43
N GLU A 290 0.65 5.60 -9.10
CA GLU A 290 0.09 6.85 -9.63
C GLU A 290 0.91 8.07 -9.16
N ILE A 291 1.23 8.12 -7.86
CA ILE A 291 2.06 9.19 -7.26
C ILE A 291 3.44 9.25 -7.93
N VAL A 292 4.08 8.11 -8.12
CA VAL A 292 5.40 8.02 -8.75
C VAL A 292 5.33 8.33 -10.24
N GLN A 293 4.28 7.90 -10.94
CA GLN A 293 4.08 8.24 -12.36
C GLN A 293 3.81 9.72 -12.58
N ASP A 294 2.99 10.36 -11.75
CA ASP A 294 2.73 11.79 -11.82
C ASP A 294 4.02 12.57 -11.62
N ARG A 295 4.82 12.16 -10.63
CA ARG A 295 6.13 12.78 -10.42
C ARG A 295 7.09 12.53 -11.57
N ALA A 296 7.10 11.33 -12.13
CA ALA A 296 7.92 11.00 -13.30
C ALA A 296 7.51 11.83 -14.53
N ARG A 297 6.22 12.17 -14.66
CA ARG A 297 5.69 13.04 -15.71
C ARG A 297 6.12 14.50 -15.50
N GLU A 298 6.06 15.00 -14.27
CA GLU A 298 6.57 16.35 -13.91
C GLU A 298 8.06 16.50 -14.24
N LEU A 299 8.85 15.44 -14.01
CA LEU A 299 10.27 15.41 -14.29
C LEU A 299 10.61 15.14 -15.76
N GLY A 300 9.62 14.89 -16.62
CA GLY A 300 9.82 14.54 -18.03
C GLY A 300 10.47 13.17 -18.25
N ILE A 301 10.47 12.30 -17.24
CA ILE A 301 11.04 10.94 -17.29
C ILE A 301 10.11 10.00 -18.09
N VAL A 302 8.80 10.22 -17.97
CA VAL A 302 7.78 9.49 -18.73
C VAL A 302 7.11 10.50 -19.66
N SER A 303 7.08 10.20 -20.95
CA SER A 303 6.34 11.03 -21.91
C SER A 303 4.86 11.06 -21.50
N PRO A 304 4.17 12.20 -21.58
CA PRO A 304 2.74 12.24 -21.37
C PRO A 304 2.13 11.19 -22.29
N ILE A 305 1.29 10.31 -21.73
CA ILE A 305 0.49 9.39 -22.53
C ILE A 305 -0.31 10.32 -23.44
N THR A 306 0.10 10.41 -24.71
CA THR A 306 -0.72 11.11 -25.69
C THR A 306 -1.99 10.28 -25.72
N PRO A 307 -3.15 10.83 -25.32
CA PRO A 307 -4.37 10.05 -25.33
C PRO A 307 -4.46 9.46 -26.73
N GLN A 308 -4.42 8.12 -26.82
CA GLN A 308 -4.60 7.49 -28.11
C GLN A 308 -5.87 8.09 -28.68
N PRO A 309 -5.86 8.59 -29.93
CA PRO A 309 -7.06 9.14 -30.52
C PRO A 309 -8.14 8.10 -30.31
N THR A 310 -9.19 8.46 -29.56
CA THR A 310 -10.32 7.56 -29.29
C THR A 310 -10.66 6.94 -30.64
N PRO A 311 -10.60 5.60 -30.78
CA PRO A 311 -10.84 4.97 -32.06
C PRO A 311 -12.16 5.55 -32.54
N THR A 312 -12.09 6.29 -33.65
CA THR A 312 -13.29 6.93 -34.20
C THR A 312 -14.27 5.79 -34.35
N PRO A 313 -15.47 5.88 -33.74
CA PRO A 313 -16.45 4.81 -33.85
C PRO A 313 -16.52 4.43 -35.32
N PRO A 314 -16.33 3.14 -35.67
CA PRO A 314 -16.34 2.75 -37.07
C PRO A 314 -17.59 3.35 -37.67
N GLU A 315 -17.38 4.23 -38.66
CA GLU A 315 -18.46 4.91 -39.36
C GLU A 315 -19.50 3.83 -39.65
N PRO A 316 -20.74 3.97 -39.14
CA PRO A 316 -21.70 2.90 -39.18
C PRO A 316 -21.75 2.43 -40.62
N ALA A 317 -21.39 1.15 -40.84
CA ALA A 317 -21.43 0.58 -42.18
C ALA A 317 -22.86 0.78 -42.67
N ILE A 318 -23.05 1.79 -43.51
CA ILE A 318 -24.32 2.05 -44.17
C ILE A 318 -24.44 0.85 -45.09
N THR A 319 -25.10 -0.20 -44.63
CA THR A 319 -25.57 -1.27 -45.49
C THR A 319 -26.36 -0.55 -46.57
N ALA A 320 -25.82 -0.52 -47.79
CA ALA A 320 -26.45 0.10 -48.93
C ALA A 320 -27.83 -0.54 -49.07
N ILE A 321 -28.86 0.16 -48.59
CA ILE A 321 -30.23 -0.17 -48.92
C ILE A 321 -30.31 0.16 -50.40
N GLU A 322 -30.35 -0.88 -51.24
CA GLU A 322 -30.64 -0.73 -52.66
C GLU A 322 -31.88 0.17 -52.78
N PRO A 323 -31.77 1.35 -53.40
CA PRO A 323 -32.94 2.18 -53.61
C PRO A 323 -33.86 1.42 -54.55
N VAL A 324 -35.06 1.06 -54.08
CA VAL A 324 -36.14 0.61 -54.95
C VAL A 324 -36.50 1.80 -55.83
N ILE A 325 -35.97 1.82 -57.05
CA ILE A 325 -36.27 2.81 -58.07
C ILE A 325 -37.70 2.53 -58.57
N PRO A 326 -38.68 3.44 -58.37
CA PRO A 326 -39.94 3.33 -59.09
C PRO A 326 -39.66 3.58 -60.58
N GLN A 327 -40.03 2.64 -61.44
CA GLN A 327 -39.93 2.80 -62.90
C GLN A 327 -40.77 4.01 -63.34
N ALA A 328 -40.08 5.07 -63.78
CA ALA A 328 -40.67 6.20 -64.46
C ALA A 328 -40.71 5.93 -65.97
N PRO A 329 -41.77 6.38 -66.69
CA PRO A 329 -41.99 6.06 -68.10
C PRO A 329 -40.94 6.71 -69.01
N GLU A 330 -40.59 5.99 -70.09
CA GLU A 330 -39.65 6.42 -71.12
C GLU A 330 -40.05 7.75 -71.75
N VAL A 331 -39.13 8.73 -71.70
CA VAL A 331 -39.20 10.01 -72.42
C VAL A 331 -38.04 10.04 -73.41
N PRO A 332 -38.27 10.41 -74.68
CA PRO A 332 -37.28 10.24 -75.74
C PRO A 332 -36.13 11.25 -75.66
N ASP A 333 -34.97 10.76 -76.10
CA ASP A 333 -33.67 11.44 -76.15
C ASP A 333 -33.74 12.90 -76.60
N GLN A 334 -33.27 13.79 -75.71
CA GLN A 334 -32.84 15.13 -76.09
C GLN A 334 -31.37 15.32 -75.75
N VAL A 335 -30.59 15.38 -76.82
CA VAL A 335 -29.17 15.72 -76.87
C VAL A 335 -29.00 17.19 -76.44
N ILE A 336 -28.17 17.45 -75.42
CA ILE A 336 -27.69 18.81 -75.10
C ILE A 336 -26.15 18.81 -75.11
N PRO A 337 -25.50 19.83 -75.72
CA PRO A 337 -24.10 19.78 -76.10
C PRO A 337 -23.14 20.18 -74.98
N ALA A 338 -21.93 19.63 -75.04
CA ALA A 338 -20.79 20.02 -74.23
C ALA A 338 -20.35 21.46 -74.53
N VAL A 339 -20.32 22.32 -73.50
CA VAL A 339 -19.64 23.61 -73.54
C VAL A 339 -18.79 23.77 -72.28
N ALA A 340 -17.49 23.89 -72.49
CA ALA A 340 -16.47 24.16 -71.51
C ALA A 340 -16.52 25.62 -71.03
N THR A 341 -16.07 25.90 -69.80
CA THR A 341 -15.32 27.11 -69.47
C THR A 341 -14.57 26.98 -68.12
N PRO A 342 -13.54 27.81 -67.88
CA PRO A 342 -12.39 27.49 -67.03
C PRO A 342 -12.29 28.33 -65.73
N ASP A 343 -11.26 28.02 -64.94
CA ASP A 343 -10.55 28.85 -63.95
C ASP A 343 -11.32 29.43 -62.75
N VAL A 344 -11.11 28.81 -61.59
CA VAL A 344 -11.37 29.41 -60.27
C VAL A 344 -10.02 29.79 -59.63
N PRO A 345 -9.81 31.05 -59.20
CA PRO A 345 -8.53 31.49 -58.65
C PRO A 345 -8.35 31.12 -57.18
N HIS A 346 -7.09 30.86 -56.82
CA HIS A 346 -6.59 30.66 -55.46
C HIS A 346 -6.71 31.93 -54.61
N ILE A 347 -7.21 31.81 -53.38
CA ILE A 347 -7.10 32.86 -52.36
C ILE A 347 -5.87 32.59 -51.50
N LYS A 348 -4.91 33.52 -51.54
CA LYS A 348 -3.73 33.60 -50.67
C LYS A 348 -4.01 34.49 -49.44
N ASP A 349 -3.40 34.10 -48.34
CA ASP A 349 -2.86 34.93 -47.25
C ASP A 349 -3.78 35.94 -46.55
N ILE A 350 -4.14 35.61 -45.30
CA ILE A 350 -4.42 36.59 -44.26
C ILE A 350 -3.43 36.36 -43.12
N GLY A 351 -2.34 37.15 -43.12
CA GLY A 351 -1.38 37.19 -42.03
C GLY A 351 -1.95 37.92 -40.81
N ILE A 352 -1.91 37.26 -39.65
CA ILE A 352 -2.23 37.88 -38.35
C ILE A 352 -0.92 38.35 -37.73
N LEU A 353 -0.79 39.67 -37.62
CA LEU A 353 0.32 40.39 -36.98
C LEU A 353 0.27 40.20 -35.45
N GLU A 354 1.34 39.63 -34.92
CA GLU A 354 1.66 39.48 -33.51
C GLU A 354 2.02 40.85 -32.89
N LYS A 355 1.29 41.27 -31.85
CA LYS A 355 1.57 42.50 -31.09
C LYS A 355 2.28 42.17 -29.78
N VAL A 356 3.60 42.31 -29.80
CA VAL A 356 4.48 42.39 -28.63
C VAL A 356 4.15 43.67 -27.83
N ARG A 357 4.04 43.57 -26.49
CA ARG A 357 4.20 44.73 -25.59
C ARG A 357 5.39 44.50 -24.65
N PRO A 358 6.24 45.51 -24.40
CA PRO A 358 7.42 45.37 -23.56
C PRO A 358 7.15 45.61 -22.07
N THR A 359 8.00 44.97 -21.28
CA THR A 359 8.26 45.08 -19.84
C THR A 359 8.30 46.51 -19.29
N ARG A 360 7.71 46.70 -18.10
CA ARG A 360 8.04 47.84 -17.22
C ARG A 360 8.45 47.32 -15.84
N LYS A 361 9.75 47.38 -15.55
CA LYS A 361 10.29 47.46 -14.18
C LYS A 361 10.48 48.95 -13.86
N VAL A 362 10.01 49.42 -12.71
CA VAL A 362 10.59 50.59 -12.02
C VAL A 362 10.47 50.34 -10.51
N PHE A 363 11.56 50.73 -9.85
CA PHE A 363 11.98 50.66 -8.45
C PHE A 363 10.94 50.99 -7.39
#